data_AF-A0A2X2BT70-F1
#
_entry.id   AF-A0A2X2BT70-F1
#
_cell.length_a   1.000
_cell.length_b   1.000
_cell.length_c   1.000
_cell.angle_alpha   90.00
_cell.angle_beta   90.00
_cell.angle_gamma   90.00
#
_symmetry.space_group_name_H-M   'P 1'
#
loop_
_entity.id
_entity.type
_entity.pdbx_description
1 polymer ?
#
loop_
_entity_poly.entity_id
_entity_poly.type
_entity_poly.pdbx_seq_one_letter_code
_entity_poly.pdbx_strand_id
1 'polypeptide(L)'
;MADLFCSLFFHLTRYVDHKMKKHLLKYLLIPVALLTLNACSQRATVTPTLPAKFNQHNVPELSQWPTTLSPKANNSREIFDKYAQQIYQKSNPQGMVIVMINNTQSLNRAFGTTSPDSRQTPSMNSLIRIASITKLMTSEVMLKLQDDGKLLVTDPLQKYSYYGVDIPLVNNQSPIRLYHLATHTSGFPREQPGGKWGRPVFIWPTHGDRWNWLKKASLTTPAGQSALLF
;
A
#
# COMPACT_ATOMS: atom_id res chain seq x y z
N MET A 1 -3.91 -9.19 10.08
CA MET A 1 -2.46 -8.99 9.80
C MET A 1 -2.29 -7.80 8.91
N ALA A 2 -3.21 -7.73 7.94
CA ALA A 2 -3.64 -6.54 7.24
C ALA A 2 -3.83 -5.31 8.12
N ASP A 3 -4.46 -5.43 9.30
CA ASP A 3 -4.80 -4.24 10.06
C ASP A 3 -3.59 -3.59 10.73
N LEU A 4 -2.54 -4.35 11.08
CA LEU A 4 -1.27 -3.76 11.53
C LEU A 4 -0.50 -3.16 10.35
N PHE A 5 -0.21 -3.92 9.28
CA PHE A 5 0.58 -3.38 8.15
C PHE A 5 -0.11 -2.20 7.45
N CYS A 6 -1.38 -2.35 7.09
CA CYS A 6 -2.13 -1.31 6.39
C CYS A 6 -2.28 -0.07 7.29
N SER A 7 -2.60 -0.25 8.58
CA SER A 7 -2.80 0.90 9.47
C SER A 7 -1.51 1.53 10.01
N LEU A 8 -0.40 0.79 10.12
CA LEU A 8 0.92 1.39 10.39
C LEU A 8 1.37 2.24 9.20
N PHE A 9 1.13 1.76 7.99
CA PHE A 9 1.62 2.41 6.78
C PHE A 9 0.84 3.65 6.36
N PHE A 10 -0.50 3.69 6.53
CA PHE A 10 -1.29 4.93 6.32
C PHE A 10 -0.83 6.11 7.18
N HIS A 11 -0.01 5.89 8.22
CA HIS A 11 0.58 6.93 9.05
C HIS A 11 2.07 7.18 8.77
N LEU A 12 2.80 6.27 8.11
CA LEU A 12 4.15 6.56 7.60
C LEU A 12 4.13 7.73 6.60
N THR A 13 3.09 7.79 5.76
CA THR A 13 2.85 8.95 4.87
C THR A 13 2.63 10.24 5.65
N ARG A 14 1.87 10.19 6.76
CA ARG A 14 1.67 11.35 7.66
C ARG A 14 2.94 11.75 8.40
N TYR A 15 3.85 10.82 8.73
CA TYR A 15 5.13 11.14 9.36
C TYR A 15 6.05 11.93 8.43
N VAL A 16 6.19 11.49 7.18
CA VAL A 16 6.99 12.21 6.18
C VAL A 16 6.46 13.63 6.02
N ASP A 17 5.14 13.79 5.94
CA ASP A 17 4.47 15.09 5.82
C ASP A 17 4.65 15.97 7.08
N HIS A 18 4.50 15.39 8.28
CA HIS A 18 4.69 16.10 9.55
C HIS A 18 6.15 16.52 9.79
N LYS A 19 7.14 15.66 9.47
CA LYS A 19 8.57 15.98 9.63
C LYS A 19 8.97 17.10 8.65
N MET A 20 8.42 17.12 7.44
CA MET A 20 8.62 18.19 6.47
C MET A 20 8.04 19.53 6.96
N LYS A 21 6.81 19.55 7.48
CA LYS A 21 6.20 20.78 8.03
C LYS A 21 6.94 21.33 9.25
N LYS A 22 7.42 20.47 10.15
CA LYS A 22 8.18 20.90 11.35
C LYS A 22 9.56 21.47 11.00
N HIS A 23 10.17 21.02 9.90
CA HIS A 23 11.41 21.61 9.39
C HIS A 23 11.16 22.91 8.63
N LEU A 24 10.10 23.01 7.82
CA LEU A 24 9.72 24.24 7.10
C LEU A 24 9.30 25.37 8.04
N LEU A 25 8.58 25.07 9.13
CA LEU A 25 8.13 26.08 10.09
C LEU A 25 9.29 26.71 10.90
N LYS A 26 10.42 26.00 11.03
CA LYS A 26 11.62 26.51 11.71
C LYS A 26 12.42 27.54 10.89
N TYR A 27 12.22 27.60 9.58
CA TYR A 27 12.93 28.51 8.68
C TYR A 27 12.09 29.72 8.24
N LEU A 28 10.85 29.87 8.74
CA LEU A 28 9.96 30.98 8.39
C LEU A 28 10.06 32.20 9.34
N LEU A 29 10.93 32.18 10.35
CA LEU A 29 11.01 33.24 11.38
C LEU A 29 12.41 33.82 11.60
N ILE A 30 13.25 33.89 10.58
CA ILE A 30 14.52 34.63 10.65
C ILE A 30 14.47 35.75 9.60
N PRO A 31 14.38 37.03 9.99
CA PRO A 31 14.51 38.14 9.06
C PRO A 31 16.00 38.45 8.87
N VAL A 32 16.55 38.24 7.68
CA VAL A 32 17.88 38.75 7.34
C VAL A 32 17.73 39.74 6.18
N ALA A 33 17.93 41.00 6.54
CA ALA A 33 18.08 42.13 5.63
C ALA A 33 19.40 42.02 4.82
N LEU A 34 19.38 42.73 3.71
CA LEU A 34 20.17 42.60 2.49
C LEU A 34 21.62 43.15 2.56
N LEU A 35 22.43 42.80 1.53
CA LEU A 35 23.63 43.47 0.96
C LEU A 35 25.02 42.90 1.41
N THR A 36 26.03 42.61 0.57
CA THR A 36 26.45 43.16 -0.74
C THR A 36 27.27 42.17 -1.63
N LEU A 37 27.18 42.47 -2.94
CA LEU A 37 27.99 42.29 -4.17
C LEU A 37 29.34 41.53 -4.25
N ASN A 38 29.53 41.04 -5.50
CA ASN A 38 30.74 40.71 -6.27
C ASN A 38 31.40 39.33 -6.14
N ALA A 39 31.12 38.44 -7.10
CA ALA A 39 32.09 38.09 -8.14
C ALA A 39 31.48 37.18 -9.23
N CYS A 40 31.98 37.38 -10.45
CA CYS A 40 31.70 36.74 -11.73
C CYS A 40 31.29 35.26 -11.75
N SER A 41 30.32 35.00 -12.63
CA SER A 41 30.35 33.98 -13.67
C SER A 41 30.68 32.55 -13.22
N GLN A 42 29.65 31.85 -12.77
CA GLN A 42 29.23 30.57 -13.38
C GLN A 42 27.77 30.37 -12.99
N ARG A 43 26.84 30.77 -13.87
CA ARG A 43 25.50 30.20 -13.82
C ARG A 43 25.67 28.79 -14.37
N ALA A 44 25.91 27.82 -13.47
CA ALA A 44 25.60 26.45 -13.81
C ALA A 44 24.11 26.45 -14.12
N THR A 45 23.79 26.35 -15.41
CA THR A 45 22.48 25.93 -15.85
C THR A 45 22.28 24.58 -15.18
N VAL A 46 21.58 24.55 -14.04
CA VAL A 46 20.96 23.33 -13.56
C VAL A 46 19.85 23.09 -14.58
N THR A 47 20.24 22.51 -15.71
CA THR A 47 19.33 21.75 -16.54
C THR A 47 18.60 20.85 -15.56
N PRO A 48 17.26 20.85 -15.51
CA PRO A 48 16.56 19.85 -14.75
C PRO A 48 16.98 18.54 -15.40
N THR A 49 17.93 17.84 -14.78
CA THR A 49 18.23 16.47 -15.10
C THR A 49 16.95 15.77 -14.72
N LEU A 50 16.09 15.53 -15.71
CA LEU A 50 15.08 14.50 -15.64
C LEU A 50 15.74 13.32 -14.92
N PRO A 51 15.13 12.79 -13.84
CA PRO A 51 15.67 11.61 -13.19
C PRO A 51 16.02 10.64 -14.31
N ALA A 52 17.26 10.13 -14.26
CA ALA A 52 17.81 9.25 -15.29
C ALA A 52 16.68 8.32 -15.73
N LYS A 53 16.31 8.39 -17.03
CA LYS A 53 15.26 7.55 -17.61
C LYS A 53 15.47 6.19 -17.00
N PHE A 54 14.48 5.74 -16.22
CA PHE A 54 14.52 4.44 -15.60
C PHE A 54 14.92 3.47 -16.69
N ASN A 55 16.15 2.95 -16.62
CA ASN A 55 16.69 2.10 -17.67
C ASN A 55 15.92 0.80 -17.57
N GLN A 56 14.84 0.72 -18.34
CA GLN A 56 13.94 -0.41 -18.43
C GLN A 56 14.65 -1.70 -18.87
N HIS A 57 15.96 -1.64 -19.16
CA HIS A 57 16.74 -2.76 -19.67
C HIS A 57 17.04 -3.84 -18.62
N ASN A 58 16.87 -3.57 -17.31
CA ASN A 58 17.12 -4.57 -16.26
C ASN A 58 15.95 -4.76 -15.28
N VAL A 59 14.78 -4.18 -15.55
CA VAL A 59 13.55 -4.72 -14.97
C VAL A 59 13.17 -5.91 -15.84
N PRO A 60 12.92 -7.12 -15.28
CA PRO A 60 12.32 -8.18 -16.06
C PRO A 60 11.05 -7.58 -16.66
N GLU A 61 11.08 -7.37 -17.96
CA GLU A 61 9.93 -6.89 -18.70
C GLU A 61 8.76 -7.77 -18.26
N LEU A 62 7.67 -7.16 -17.80
CA LEU A 62 6.42 -7.88 -17.51
C LEU A 62 5.80 -8.42 -18.83
N SER A 63 6.61 -8.73 -19.85
CA SER A 63 6.24 -9.31 -21.14
C SER A 63 5.94 -10.79 -21.08
N GLN A 64 6.24 -11.46 -19.96
CA GLN A 64 5.91 -12.88 -19.80
C GLN A 64 4.52 -13.16 -19.21
N TRP A 65 3.64 -12.15 -19.10
CA TRP A 65 2.21 -12.48 -19.10
C TRP A 65 1.91 -13.12 -20.45
N PRO A 66 1.30 -14.31 -20.53
CA PRO A 66 1.10 -15.01 -21.79
C PRO A 66 0.39 -14.09 -22.79
N THR A 67 1.16 -13.49 -23.70
CA THR A 67 0.65 -12.57 -24.72
C THR A 67 0.02 -13.36 -25.88
N THR A 68 0.12 -14.69 -25.84
CA THR A 68 -0.60 -15.60 -26.72
C THR A 68 -2.03 -15.84 -26.21
N LEU A 69 -2.77 -14.78 -25.88
CA LEU A 69 -4.19 -14.76 -26.23
C LEU A 69 -4.24 -14.38 -27.71
N SER A 70 -4.10 -15.41 -28.53
CA SER A 70 -4.26 -15.40 -29.98
C SER A 70 -5.34 -14.40 -30.42
N PRO A 71 -5.08 -13.57 -31.45
CA PRO A 71 -6.05 -12.60 -31.96
C PRO A 71 -7.15 -13.35 -32.74
N LYS A 72 -8.07 -13.97 -32.02
CA LYS A 72 -9.46 -14.07 -32.46
C LYS A 72 -10.25 -13.06 -31.66
N ALA A 73 -10.12 -11.79 -32.05
CA ALA A 73 -10.75 -10.61 -31.45
C ALA A 73 -12.30 -10.62 -31.52
N ASN A 74 -12.92 -11.75 -31.87
CA ASN A 74 -14.36 -11.86 -32.07
C ASN A 74 -15.08 -12.51 -30.87
N ASN A 75 -14.35 -12.99 -29.84
CA ASN A 75 -14.94 -13.76 -28.72
C ASN A 75 -14.56 -13.25 -27.31
N SER A 76 -13.75 -12.19 -27.15
CA SER A 76 -13.35 -11.73 -25.78
C SER A 76 -14.55 -11.30 -24.94
N ARG A 77 -15.54 -10.64 -25.56
CA ARG A 77 -16.79 -10.24 -24.92
C ARG A 77 -17.70 -11.43 -24.60
N GLU A 78 -17.89 -12.36 -25.53
CA GLU A 78 -18.72 -13.53 -25.28
C GLU A 78 -18.11 -14.46 -24.22
N ILE A 79 -16.78 -14.66 -24.24
CA ILE A 79 -16.04 -15.33 -23.16
C ILE A 79 -16.24 -14.59 -21.83
N PHE A 80 -16.07 -13.27 -21.81
CA PHE A 80 -16.28 -12.46 -20.62
C PHE A 80 -17.70 -12.63 -20.07
N ASP A 81 -18.71 -12.54 -20.93
CA ASP A 81 -20.12 -12.65 -20.55
C ASP A 81 -20.44 -14.02 -19.97
N LYS A 82 -19.97 -15.08 -20.63
CA LYS A 82 -20.10 -16.46 -20.14
C LYS A 82 -19.50 -16.62 -18.75
N TYR A 83 -18.25 -16.21 -18.54
CA TYR A 83 -17.58 -16.40 -17.25
C TYR A 83 -18.10 -15.45 -16.17
N ALA A 84 -18.44 -14.21 -16.50
CA ALA A 84 -19.03 -13.27 -15.56
C ALA A 84 -20.37 -13.79 -15.01
N GLN A 85 -21.22 -14.32 -15.89
CA GLN A 85 -22.47 -14.97 -15.49
C GLN A 85 -22.22 -16.21 -14.62
N GLN A 86 -21.27 -17.07 -15.01
CA GLN A 86 -20.94 -18.28 -14.22
C GLN A 86 -20.38 -17.95 -12.85
N ILE A 87 -19.49 -16.95 -12.73
CA ILE A 87 -18.94 -16.48 -11.46
C ILE A 87 -20.08 -15.97 -10.58
N TYR A 88 -20.97 -15.14 -11.12
CA TYR A 88 -22.15 -14.64 -10.38
C TYR A 88 -23.00 -15.79 -9.83
N GLN A 89 -23.42 -16.71 -10.69
CA GLN A 89 -24.29 -17.81 -10.31
C GLN A 89 -23.64 -18.75 -9.29
N LYS A 90 -22.35 -19.08 -9.45
CA LYS A 90 -21.64 -20.02 -8.58
C LYS A 90 -21.26 -19.42 -7.23
N SER A 91 -20.90 -18.13 -7.19
CA SER A 91 -20.56 -17.43 -5.94
C SER A 91 -21.79 -16.97 -5.16
N ASN A 92 -22.96 -16.94 -5.80
CA ASN A 92 -24.24 -16.52 -5.24
C ASN A 92 -24.17 -15.24 -4.36
N PRO A 93 -23.56 -14.13 -4.85
CA PRO A 93 -23.48 -12.91 -4.08
C PRO A 93 -24.81 -12.13 -4.19
N GLN A 94 -25.11 -11.29 -3.20
CA GLN A 94 -26.25 -10.35 -3.27
C GLN A 94 -26.16 -9.43 -4.50
N GLY A 95 -24.96 -8.90 -4.76
CA GLY A 95 -24.67 -8.05 -5.89
C GLY A 95 -23.18 -8.11 -6.21
N MET A 96 -22.85 -7.93 -7.49
CA MET A 96 -21.47 -8.06 -7.97
C MET A 96 -21.22 -7.15 -9.16
N VAL A 97 -20.02 -6.59 -9.21
CA VAL A 97 -19.47 -5.90 -10.38
C VAL A 97 -18.20 -6.63 -10.79
N ILE A 98 -18.09 -7.00 -12.07
CA ILE A 98 -16.88 -7.61 -12.65
C ILE A 98 -16.34 -6.67 -13.71
N VAL A 99 -15.03 -6.44 -13.68
CA VAL A 99 -14.30 -5.63 -14.66
C VAL A 99 -13.18 -6.47 -15.27
N MET A 100 -13.11 -6.49 -16.61
CA MET A 100 -12.00 -7.01 -17.38
C MET A 100 -11.27 -5.85 -18.05
N ILE A 101 -9.95 -5.85 -17.99
CA ILE A 101 -9.07 -4.96 -18.75
C ILE A 101 -8.18 -5.85 -19.62
N ASN A 102 -8.17 -5.61 -20.93
CA ASN A 102 -7.30 -6.28 -21.90
C ASN A 102 -6.77 -5.24 -22.90
N ASN A 103 -5.51 -4.85 -22.75
CA ASN A 103 -4.91 -3.74 -23.49
C ASN A 103 -5.77 -2.47 -23.40
N THR A 104 -6.32 -2.01 -24.53
CA THR A 104 -7.20 -0.83 -24.61
C THR A 104 -8.67 -1.16 -24.39
N GLN A 105 -9.04 -2.43 -24.29
CA GLN A 105 -10.42 -2.86 -24.08
C GLN A 105 -10.73 -2.96 -22.59
N SER A 106 -11.80 -2.29 -22.15
CA SER A 106 -12.40 -2.52 -20.83
C SER A 106 -13.84 -3.02 -21.00
N LEU A 107 -14.16 -4.13 -20.35
CA LEU A 107 -15.50 -4.69 -20.29
C LEU A 107 -15.94 -4.76 -18.83
N ASN A 108 -17.22 -4.50 -18.57
CA ASN A 108 -17.80 -4.58 -17.23
C ASN A 108 -19.19 -5.21 -17.24
N ARG A 109 -19.53 -5.92 -16.16
CA ARG A 109 -20.88 -6.46 -15.90
C ARG A 109 -21.24 -6.21 -14.46
N ALA A 110 -22.54 -5.98 -14.23
CA ALA A 110 -23.09 -5.89 -12.89
C ALA A 110 -24.29 -6.83 -12.77
N PHE A 111 -24.41 -7.47 -11.61
CA PHE A 111 -25.42 -8.46 -11.31
C PHE A 111 -26.01 -8.24 -9.91
N GLY A 112 -27.20 -8.79 -9.68
CA GLY A 112 -27.87 -8.77 -8.38
C GLY A 112 -28.34 -7.38 -7.98
N THR A 113 -28.32 -7.10 -6.68
CA THR A 113 -28.79 -5.84 -6.09
C THR A 113 -27.82 -5.29 -5.03
N THR A 114 -27.93 -4.00 -4.72
CA THR A 114 -27.04 -3.30 -3.77
C THR A 114 -27.32 -3.61 -2.29
N SER A 115 -28.52 -4.10 -1.96
CA SER A 115 -28.89 -4.57 -0.63
C SER A 115 -30.04 -5.59 -0.75
N PRO A 116 -30.31 -6.41 0.28
CA PRO A 116 -31.39 -7.40 0.25
C PRO A 116 -32.77 -6.84 -0.10
N ASP A 117 -33.08 -5.63 0.37
CA ASP A 117 -34.37 -4.97 0.15
C ASP A 117 -34.39 -4.08 -1.10
N SER A 118 -33.24 -3.89 -1.74
CA SER A 118 -33.09 -3.03 -2.92
C SER A 118 -33.32 -3.82 -4.21
N ARG A 119 -33.97 -3.19 -5.19
CA ARG A 119 -34.04 -3.66 -6.58
C ARG A 119 -32.97 -3.04 -7.48
N GLN A 120 -32.08 -2.22 -6.92
CA GLN A 120 -31.05 -1.51 -7.68
C GLN A 120 -29.87 -2.43 -7.94
N THR A 121 -29.58 -2.71 -9.21
CA THR A 121 -28.35 -3.37 -9.62
C THR A 121 -27.14 -2.45 -9.34
N PRO A 122 -26.01 -2.99 -8.83
CA PRO A 122 -24.79 -2.22 -8.68
C PRO A 122 -24.37 -1.54 -9.98
N SER A 123 -23.75 -0.38 -9.88
CA SER A 123 -23.16 0.34 -11.02
C SER A 123 -21.65 0.43 -10.86
N MET A 124 -20.96 0.89 -11.91
CA MET A 124 -19.52 1.17 -11.85
C MET A 124 -19.14 2.23 -10.81
N ASN A 125 -20.11 3.03 -10.35
CA ASN A 125 -19.92 4.06 -9.32
C ASN A 125 -20.42 3.63 -7.93
N SER A 126 -20.87 2.37 -7.77
CA SER A 126 -21.31 1.87 -6.47
C SER A 126 -20.14 1.83 -5.49
N LEU A 127 -20.36 2.37 -4.29
CA LEU A 127 -19.35 2.38 -3.24
C LEU A 127 -19.13 0.96 -2.70
N ILE A 128 -17.87 0.51 -2.66
CA ILE A 128 -17.48 -0.79 -2.14
C ILE A 128 -16.36 -0.67 -1.10
N ARG A 129 -16.32 -1.60 -0.15
CA ARG A 129 -15.17 -1.78 0.74
C ARG A 129 -14.22 -2.79 0.10
N ILE A 130 -13.08 -2.32 -0.40
CA ILE A 130 -12.09 -3.17 -1.09
C ILE A 130 -11.26 -4.07 -0.14
N ALA A 131 -11.43 -3.89 1.16
CA ALA A 131 -10.82 -4.70 2.23
C ALA A 131 -9.31 -4.95 2.00
N SER A 132 -8.91 -6.21 1.85
CA SER A 132 -7.50 -6.60 1.77
C SER A 132 -6.77 -6.11 0.51
N ILE A 133 -7.48 -5.64 -0.53
CA ILE A 133 -6.87 -5.02 -1.72
C ILE A 133 -6.09 -3.75 -1.33
N THR A 134 -6.49 -3.06 -0.26
CA THR A 134 -5.79 -1.86 0.22
C THR A 134 -4.29 -2.09 0.47
N LYS A 135 -3.84 -3.32 0.79
CA LYS A 135 -2.41 -3.62 0.97
C LYS A 135 -1.57 -3.40 -0.29
N LEU A 136 -2.16 -3.56 -1.47
CA LEU A 136 -1.47 -3.29 -2.73
C LEU A 136 -1.16 -1.80 -2.83
N MET A 137 -2.15 -0.95 -2.53
CA MET A 137 -1.97 0.51 -2.49
C MET A 137 -0.95 0.92 -1.42
N THR A 138 -1.00 0.29 -0.26
CA THR A 138 -0.03 0.49 0.83
C THR A 138 1.40 0.18 0.37
N SER A 139 1.60 -0.95 -0.31
CA SER A 139 2.91 -1.35 -0.82
C SER A 139 3.38 -0.45 -1.96
N GLU A 140 2.47 -0.01 -2.84
CA GLU A 140 2.76 0.95 -3.90
C GLU A 140 3.29 2.27 -3.33
N VAL A 141 2.62 2.81 -2.31
CA VAL A 141 3.08 4.04 -1.65
C VAL A 141 4.44 3.83 -0.97
N MET A 142 4.72 2.63 -0.43
CA MET A 142 6.03 2.32 0.14
C MET A 142 7.14 2.41 -0.91
N LEU A 143 6.90 1.84 -2.09
CA LEU A 143 7.86 1.86 -3.20
C LEU A 143 8.04 3.28 -3.74
N LYS A 144 6.96 4.06 -3.89
CA LYS A 144 7.05 5.49 -4.28
C LYS A 144 7.86 6.31 -3.27
N LEU A 145 7.68 6.08 -1.97
CA LEU A 145 8.48 6.75 -0.94
C LEU A 145 9.96 6.32 -0.99
N GLN A 146 10.25 5.10 -1.42
CA GLN A 146 11.61 4.67 -1.67
C GLN A 146 12.22 5.35 -2.89
N ASP A 147 11.50 5.43 -4.00
CA ASP A 147 11.96 6.10 -5.22
C ASP A 147 12.22 7.60 -4.97
N ASP A 148 11.42 8.22 -4.09
CA ASP A 148 11.62 9.59 -3.60
C ASP A 148 12.80 9.74 -2.60
N GLY A 149 13.47 8.64 -2.22
CA GLY A 149 14.55 8.63 -1.22
C GLY A 149 14.10 8.93 0.21
N LYS A 150 12.79 8.83 0.51
CA LYS A 150 12.21 9.15 1.83
C LYS A 150 12.31 8.00 2.83
N LEU A 151 12.36 6.76 2.34
CA LEU A 151 12.62 5.55 3.13
C LEU A 151 13.36 4.53 2.26
N LEU A 152 13.90 3.48 2.88
CA LEU A 152 14.28 2.26 2.17
C LEU A 152 13.36 1.14 2.63
N VAL A 153 12.94 0.25 1.72
CA VAL A 153 12.14 -0.93 2.12
C VAL A 153 12.92 -1.84 3.07
N THR A 154 14.24 -1.75 3.05
CA THR A 154 15.17 -2.43 3.95
C THR A 154 15.35 -1.70 5.29
N ASP A 155 14.80 -0.50 5.49
CA ASP A 155 14.89 0.16 6.78
C ASP A 155 14.28 -0.70 7.90
N PRO A 156 14.89 -0.73 9.11
CA PRO A 156 14.28 -1.37 10.25
C PRO A 156 13.02 -0.59 10.67
N LEU A 157 11.94 -1.30 11.04
CA LEU A 157 10.70 -0.71 11.56
C LEU A 157 10.96 0.19 12.77
N GLN A 158 11.97 -0.15 13.59
CA GLN A 158 12.42 0.67 14.73
C GLN A 158 12.71 2.13 14.35
N LYS A 159 13.22 2.40 13.13
CA LYS A 159 13.49 3.76 12.63
C LYS A 159 12.22 4.63 12.58
N TYR A 160 11.06 3.98 12.45
CA TYR A 160 9.75 4.62 12.34
C TYR A 160 8.89 4.36 13.59
N SER A 161 9.51 4.06 14.73
CA SER A 161 8.78 3.85 15.98
C SER A 161 8.16 5.15 16.50
N TYR A 162 7.00 5.02 17.13
CA TYR A 162 6.31 6.13 17.79
C TYR A 162 6.34 5.92 19.30
N TYR A 163 6.21 7.02 20.05
CA TYR A 163 6.12 7.02 21.52
C TYR A 163 7.31 6.38 22.24
N GLY A 164 8.49 6.34 21.61
CA GLY A 164 9.69 5.70 22.18
C GLY A 164 9.54 4.19 22.38
N VAL A 165 8.69 3.53 21.59
CA VAL A 165 8.46 2.08 21.69
C VAL A 165 9.56 1.32 20.97
N ASP A 166 10.15 0.36 21.68
CA ASP A 166 11.03 -0.63 21.08
C ASP A 166 10.23 -1.74 20.40
N ILE A 167 10.56 -2.00 19.14
CA ILE A 167 9.95 -3.05 18.34
C ILE A 167 10.47 -4.39 18.86
N PRO A 168 9.58 -5.36 19.17
CA PRO A 168 10.01 -6.65 19.68
C PRO A 168 10.82 -7.42 18.64
N LEU A 169 11.86 -8.10 19.11
CA LEU A 169 12.76 -8.93 18.31
C LEU A 169 12.88 -10.32 18.94
N VAL A 170 13.00 -11.36 18.11
CA VAL A 170 13.33 -12.71 18.60
C VAL A 170 14.83 -12.82 18.93
N ASN A 171 15.67 -12.15 18.14
CA ASN A 171 17.11 -12.01 18.38
C ASN A 171 17.61 -10.67 17.81
N ASN A 172 18.74 -10.18 18.32
CA ASN A 172 19.31 -8.88 17.91
C ASN A 172 19.80 -8.86 16.45
N GLN A 173 19.91 -10.01 15.80
CA GLN A 173 20.45 -10.15 14.44
C GLN A 173 19.36 -10.03 13.35
N SER A 174 18.08 -10.09 13.72
CA SER A 174 16.97 -10.14 12.77
C SER A 174 15.95 -9.01 13.00
N PRO A 175 16.34 -7.73 12.81
CA PRO A 175 15.41 -6.62 12.93
C PRO A 175 14.25 -6.76 11.93
N ILE A 176 13.04 -6.43 12.37
CA ILE A 176 11.89 -6.32 11.47
C ILE A 176 12.14 -5.13 10.54
N ARG A 177 12.13 -5.36 9.24
CA ARG A 177 12.31 -4.35 8.19
C ARG A 177 10.97 -4.09 7.52
N LEU A 178 10.82 -2.97 6.82
CA LEU A 178 9.54 -2.60 6.20
C LEU A 178 9.07 -3.65 5.19
N TYR A 179 9.97 -4.23 4.39
CA TYR A 179 9.59 -5.30 3.46
C TYR A 179 9.03 -6.53 4.19
N HIS A 180 9.52 -6.88 5.39
CA HIS A 180 8.97 -8.01 6.17
C HIS A 180 7.48 -7.81 6.49
N LEU A 181 7.04 -6.57 6.66
CA LEU A 181 5.62 -6.27 6.87
C LEU A 181 4.82 -6.45 5.58
N ALA A 182 5.36 -5.99 4.45
CA ALA A 182 4.71 -6.08 3.14
C ALA A 182 4.65 -7.52 2.60
N THR A 183 5.65 -8.35 2.90
CA THR A 183 5.74 -9.75 2.49
C THR A 183 5.14 -10.72 3.51
N HIS A 184 4.54 -10.22 4.58
CA HIS A 184 3.96 -11.04 5.65
C HIS A 184 4.94 -11.96 6.39
N THR A 185 6.22 -11.59 6.44
CA THR A 185 7.30 -12.37 7.09
C THR A 185 7.85 -11.72 8.36
N SER A 186 7.15 -10.75 8.93
CA SER A 186 7.62 -10.02 10.13
C SER A 186 7.57 -10.81 11.45
N GLY A 187 6.85 -11.93 11.49
CA GLY A 187 6.59 -12.68 12.72
C GLY A 187 5.44 -12.12 13.57
N PHE A 188 4.83 -10.99 13.19
CA PHE A 188 3.65 -10.45 13.90
C PHE A 188 2.42 -11.35 13.74
N PRO A 189 1.57 -11.47 14.78
CA PRO A 189 0.33 -12.24 14.69
C PRO A 189 -0.62 -11.64 13.66
N ARG A 190 -1.67 -12.39 13.29
CA ARG A 190 -2.67 -11.91 12.33
C ARG A 190 -3.28 -10.64 12.86
N GLU A 191 -4.19 -10.70 13.81
CA GLU A 191 -4.67 -9.46 14.40
C GLU A 191 -3.95 -9.20 15.72
N GLN A 192 -3.96 -7.94 16.15
CA GLN A 192 -3.58 -7.62 17.52
C GLN A 192 -4.45 -8.46 18.47
N PRO A 193 -3.86 -9.22 19.42
CA PRO A 193 -4.62 -9.96 20.43
C PRO A 193 -5.44 -9.04 21.34
N GLY A 194 -6.51 -9.59 21.94
CA GLY A 194 -7.32 -8.86 22.94
C GLY A 194 -8.40 -7.94 22.37
N GLY A 195 -8.77 -8.11 21.10
CA GLY A 195 -9.90 -7.39 20.49
C GLY A 195 -11.25 -7.84 21.04
N LYS A 196 -12.19 -6.91 21.19
CA LYS A 196 -13.57 -7.21 21.60
C LYS A 196 -14.37 -7.82 20.45
N TRP A 197 -15.20 -8.81 20.77
CA TRP A 197 -16.18 -9.36 19.84
C TRP A 197 -17.29 -8.34 19.53
N GLY A 198 -17.94 -8.45 18.37
CA GLY A 198 -19.09 -7.61 17.98
C GLY A 198 -18.74 -6.17 17.58
N ARG A 199 -17.46 -5.82 17.46
CA ARG A 199 -17.03 -4.48 17.03
C ARG A 199 -17.26 -4.26 15.52
N PRO A 200 -17.55 -3.02 15.08
CA PRO A 200 -17.54 -2.67 13.67
C PRO A 200 -16.21 -3.03 12.98
N VAL A 201 -16.30 -3.33 11.68
CA VAL A 201 -15.12 -3.68 10.86
C VAL A 201 -14.22 -2.46 10.65
N PHE A 202 -12.89 -2.70 10.65
CA PHE A 202 -11.85 -1.72 10.33
C PHE A 202 -11.75 -0.48 11.25
N ILE A 203 -12.27 -0.53 12.47
CA ILE A 203 -12.11 0.57 13.45
C ILE A 203 -11.12 0.27 14.59
N TRP A 204 -10.67 -0.98 14.72
CA TRP A 204 -9.73 -1.41 15.75
C TRP A 204 -8.75 -2.46 15.18
N PRO A 205 -7.49 -2.49 15.63
CA PRO A 205 -6.87 -1.60 16.62
C PRO A 205 -6.64 -0.19 16.08
N THR A 206 -6.72 0.83 16.93
CA THR A 206 -6.31 2.19 16.58
C THR A 206 -4.79 2.30 16.49
N HIS A 207 -4.27 3.45 16.03
CA HIS A 207 -2.84 3.71 16.05
C HIS A 207 -2.24 3.58 17.46
N GLY A 208 -2.88 4.20 18.46
CA GLY A 208 -2.45 4.11 19.84
C GLY A 208 -2.48 2.67 20.38
N ASP A 209 -3.53 1.91 20.07
CA ASP A 209 -3.66 0.52 20.51
C ASP A 209 -2.50 -0.35 20.01
N ARG A 210 -2.08 -0.16 18.75
CA ARG A 210 -0.97 -0.91 18.14
C ARG A 210 0.35 -0.63 18.85
N TRP A 211 0.69 0.65 19.04
CA TRP A 211 1.93 1.02 19.71
C TRP A 211 1.93 0.65 21.19
N ASN A 212 0.78 0.74 21.87
CA ASN A 212 0.65 0.30 23.26
C ASN A 212 0.81 -1.21 23.41
N TRP A 213 0.30 -1.99 22.46
CA TRP A 213 0.52 -3.43 22.43
C TRP A 213 1.98 -3.78 22.15
N LEU A 214 2.63 -3.10 21.19
CA LEU A 214 4.04 -3.34 20.84
C LEU A 214 4.99 -3.19 22.03
N LYS A 215 4.69 -2.31 23.00
CA LYS A 215 5.48 -2.16 24.25
C LYS A 215 5.63 -3.46 25.06
N LYS A 216 4.70 -4.40 24.90
CA LYS A 216 4.63 -5.64 25.70
C LYS A 216 4.61 -6.89 24.83
N ALA A 217 4.59 -6.73 23.51
CA ALA A 217 4.51 -7.85 22.60
C ALA A 217 5.81 -8.65 22.63
N SER A 218 5.70 -9.97 22.55
CA SER A 218 6.81 -10.87 22.29
C SER A 218 6.55 -11.62 20.99
N LEU A 219 7.61 -11.90 20.25
CA LEU A 219 7.55 -12.67 19.01
C LEU A 219 8.23 -14.01 19.21
N THR A 220 7.71 -15.04 18.56
CA THR A 220 8.27 -16.40 18.60
C THR A 220 8.97 -16.79 17.31
N THR A 221 8.74 -16.05 16.22
CA THR A 221 9.34 -16.30 14.90
C THR A 221 10.22 -15.12 14.50
N PRO A 222 11.51 -15.33 14.20
CA PRO A 222 12.37 -14.30 13.65
C PRO A 222 11.82 -13.77 12.32
N ALA A 223 12.05 -12.48 12.04
CA ALA A 223 11.64 -11.90 10.78
C ALA A 223 12.33 -12.60 9.58
N GLY A 224 11.58 -12.84 8.51
CA GLY A 224 12.04 -13.49 7.29
C GLY A 224 11.91 -15.02 7.26
N GLN A 225 11.57 -15.68 8.38
CA GLN A 225 11.58 -17.14 8.47
C GLN A 225 10.29 -17.82 7.99
N SER A 226 9.13 -17.19 8.21
CA SER A 226 7.85 -17.74 7.76
C SER A 226 6.91 -16.64 7.34
N ALA A 227 6.14 -16.91 6.29
CA ALA A 227 4.98 -16.12 5.95
C ALA A 227 3.78 -16.71 6.69
N LEU A 228 3.04 -15.89 7.40
CA LEU A 228 1.79 -16.36 8.01
C LEU A 228 0.68 -16.35 6.95
N LEU A 229 0.09 -17.51 6.72
CA LEU A 229 -0.93 -17.73 5.69
C LEU A 229 -2.26 -17.02 6.03
N PHE A 230 -2.98 -16.66 4.96
CA PHE A 230 -4.22 -15.87 4.99
C PHE A 230 -5.47 -16.65 5.35
#